data_AF-A0A530BD22-F1
#
_entry.id   AF-A0A530BD22-F1
#
_cell.length_a   1.000
_cell.length_b   1.000
_cell.length_c   1.000
_cell.angle_alpha   90.00
_cell.angle_beta   90.00
_cell.angle_gamma   90.00
#
_symmetry.space_group_name_H-M   'P 1'
#
loop_
_entity.id
_entity.type
_entity.pdbx_description
1 polymer ?
#
loop_
_entity_poly.entity_id
_entity_poly.type
_entity_poly.pdbx_seq_one_letter_code
_entity_poly.pdbx_strand_id
1 'polypeptide(L)'
;TGVIAYDSNYEEVAGKVRLDVNVSDALSLFIMGGYGTDDNLTDASWAIPAGGRGFYKQWSGNWAVWGGGTYKFNEKTSFNLQVSADDGKNVGVAANVAYDIVPGLTVTADVDYVNAGKI
;
A
#
# COMPACT_ATOMS: atom_id res chain seq x y z
N THR A 1 1.25 -13.73 1.32
CA THR A 1 0.80 -13.94 -0.07
C THR A 1 1.69 -13.14 -1.02
N GLY A 2 1.61 -13.35 -2.33
CA GLY A 2 2.36 -12.57 -3.30
C GLY A 2 1.66 -12.52 -4.65
N VAL A 3 1.94 -11.47 -5.43
CA VAL A 3 1.41 -11.26 -6.77
C VAL A 3 2.51 -10.69 -7.66
N ILE A 4 2.44 -11.02 -8.95
CA ILE A 4 3.28 -10.47 -10.01
C ILE A 4 2.38 -10.11 -11.20
N ALA A 5 2.71 -9.03 -11.88
CA ALA A 5 2.00 -8.57 -13.05
C ALA A 5 2.99 -8.05 -14.10
N TYR A 6 2.59 -8.19 -15.36
CA TYR A 6 3.27 -7.62 -16.51
C TYR A 6 2.32 -6.64 -17.21
N ASP A 7 2.80 -5.43 -17.45
CA ASP A 7 2.10 -4.42 -18.23
C ASP A 7 2.59 -4.48 -19.68
N SER A 8 1.78 -5.06 -20.57
CA SER A 8 2.16 -5.21 -21.98
C SER A 8 2.26 -3.87 -22.74
N ASN A 9 1.64 -2.80 -22.25
CA ASN A 9 1.71 -1.50 -22.93
C ASN A 9 3.05 -0.80 -22.69
N TYR A 10 3.67 -1.06 -21.53
CA TYR A 10 4.95 -0.48 -21.14
C TYR A 10 6.07 -1.52 -21.09
N GLU A 11 5.76 -2.79 -21.33
CA GLU A 11 6.68 -3.92 -21.19
C GLU A 11 7.35 -4.01 -19.80
N GLU A 12 6.66 -3.55 -18.76
CA GLU A 12 7.19 -3.51 -17.39
C GLU A 12 6.63 -4.61 -16.49
N VAL A 13 7.41 -5.01 -15.49
CA VAL A 13 7.00 -6.00 -14.48
C VAL A 13 6.91 -5.34 -13.11
N ALA A 14 5.89 -5.70 -12.35
CA ALA A 14 5.75 -5.32 -10.95
C ALA A 14 5.30 -6.51 -10.10
N GLY A 15 5.83 -6.60 -8.89
CA GLY A 15 5.46 -7.64 -7.93
C GLY A 15 5.37 -7.11 -6.52
N LYS A 16 4.56 -7.78 -5.69
CA LYS A 16 4.46 -7.52 -4.25
C LYS A 16 4.39 -8.81 -3.48
N VAL A 17 4.99 -8.81 -2.30
CA VAL A 17 4.92 -9.90 -1.33
C VAL A 17 4.49 -9.34 0.02
N ARG A 18 3.60 -10.07 0.70
CA ARG A 18 3.03 -9.70 1.99
C ARG A 18 3.16 -10.85 2.98
N LEU A 19 3.54 -10.51 4.20
CA LEU A 19 3.48 -11.37 5.36
C LEU A 19 2.49 -10.79 6.37
N ASP A 20 1.62 -11.64 6.90
CA ASP A 20 0.65 -11.32 7.93
C ASP A 20 0.90 -12.22 9.14
N VAL A 21 0.85 -11.65 10.35
CA VAL A 21 1.09 -12.35 11.61
C VAL A 21 0.00 -12.00 12.60
N ASN A 22 -0.67 -13.01 13.16
CA ASN A 22 -1.53 -12.84 14.32
C ASN A 22 -0.66 -12.98 15.58
N VAL A 23 -0.38 -11.86 16.24
CA VAL A 23 0.45 -11.83 17.46
C VAL A 23 -0.36 -12.32 18.66
N SER A 24 -1.66 -12.02 18.68
CA SER A 24 -2.62 -12.49 19.68
C SER A 24 -4.04 -12.43 19.11
N ASP A 25 -5.06 -12.79 19.89
CA ASP A 25 -6.47 -12.67 19.52
C ASP A 25 -6.89 -11.22 19.20
N ALA A 26 -6.22 -10.24 19.85
CA ALA A 26 -6.52 -8.82 19.70
C ALA A 26 -5.60 -8.10 18.70
N LEU A 27 -4.38 -8.60 18.44
CA LEU A 27 -3.37 -7.89 17.64
C LEU A 27 -2.92 -8.71 16.43
N SER A 28 -3.06 -8.12 15.24
CA SER A 28 -2.46 -8.59 14.00
C SER A 28 -1.52 -7.53 13.40
N LEU A 29 -0.45 -8.00 12.76
CA LEU A 29 0.56 -7.16 12.11
C LEU A 29 0.77 -7.65 10.67
N PHE A 30 1.23 -6.75 9.82
CA PHE A 30 1.67 -7.10 8.47
C PHE A 30 2.87 -6.28 8.03
N ILE A 31 3.60 -6.85 7.07
CA ILE A 31 4.58 -6.15 6.26
C ILE A 31 4.42 -6.57 4.80
N MET A 32 4.56 -5.61 3.89
CA MET A 32 4.52 -5.83 2.45
C MET A 32 5.67 -5.08 1.80
N GLY A 33 6.35 -5.74 0.86
CA GLY A 33 7.34 -5.11 -0.02
C GLY A 33 6.91 -5.26 -1.47
N GLY A 34 7.17 -4.23 -2.26
CA GLY A 34 6.92 -4.21 -3.70
C GLY A 34 8.17 -3.81 -4.47
N TYR A 35 8.35 -4.41 -5.64
CA TYR A 35 9.40 -4.07 -6.59
C TYR A 35 8.84 -4.04 -8.01
N GLY A 36 9.26 -3.09 -8.82
CA GLY A 36 8.89 -3.02 -10.23
C GLY A 36 9.92 -2.25 -11.05
N THR A 37 9.94 -2.55 -12.34
CA THR A 37 10.74 -1.84 -13.35
C THR A 37 9.96 -0.63 -13.89
N ASP A 38 10.66 0.40 -14.36
CA ASP A 38 10.04 1.68 -14.73
C ASP A 38 10.74 2.49 -15.83
N ASP A 39 11.65 1.88 -16.57
CA ASP A 39 12.38 2.52 -17.66
C ASP A 39 11.39 3.09 -18.71
N ASN A 40 10.47 2.27 -19.20
CA ASN A 40 9.44 2.65 -20.17
C ASN A 40 8.30 3.46 -19.53
N LEU A 41 8.12 3.40 -18.20
CA LEU A 41 7.16 4.26 -17.48
C LEU A 41 7.66 5.70 -17.33
N THR A 42 8.97 5.90 -17.37
CA THR A 42 9.60 7.23 -17.34
C THR A 42 9.85 7.81 -18.73
N ASP A 43 9.86 6.98 -19.77
CA ASP A 43 9.95 7.40 -21.17
C ASP A 43 8.61 7.93 -21.71
N ALA A 44 8.53 9.25 -21.87
CA ALA A 44 7.36 9.93 -22.43
C ALA A 44 7.13 9.65 -23.94
N SER A 45 8.07 8.98 -24.63
CA SER A 45 7.97 8.64 -26.05
C SER A 45 7.57 7.17 -26.31
N TRP A 46 7.60 6.31 -25.29
CA TRP A 46 7.33 4.88 -25.42
C TRP A 46 5.85 4.57 -25.71
N ALA A 47 4.96 5.10 -24.87
CA ALA A 47 3.51 4.92 -24.95
C ALA A 47 2.78 6.20 -24.53
N ILE A 48 1.78 6.10 -23.64
CA ILE A 48 1.18 7.28 -23.01
C ILE A 48 2.14 7.72 -21.88
N PRO A 49 2.48 9.01 -21.73
CA PRO A 49 3.35 9.46 -20.64
C PRO A 49 2.80 9.03 -19.26
N ALA A 50 3.49 8.10 -18.60
CA ALA A 50 3.05 7.47 -17.36
C ALA A 50 3.67 8.10 -16.09
N GLY A 51 4.67 8.96 -16.25
CA GLY A 51 5.28 9.69 -15.14
C GLY A 51 5.92 8.79 -14.08
N GLY A 52 6.48 7.65 -14.50
CA GLY A 52 7.14 6.68 -13.64
C GLY A 52 6.20 5.76 -12.84
N ARG A 53 4.88 5.81 -13.06
CA ARG A 53 3.91 4.94 -12.41
C ARG A 53 2.93 4.33 -13.40
N GLY A 54 2.70 3.03 -13.29
CA GLY A 54 1.83 2.26 -14.17
C GLY A 54 0.66 1.61 -13.42
N PHE A 55 -0.21 0.88 -14.14
CA PHE A 55 -1.39 0.25 -13.54
C PHE A 55 -1.04 -0.73 -12.41
N TYR A 56 0.04 -1.50 -12.58
CA TYR A 56 0.51 -2.48 -11.58
C TYR A 56 1.61 -1.92 -10.63
N LYS A 57 2.28 -0.82 -11.00
CA LYS A 57 3.34 -0.15 -10.21
C LYS A 57 2.92 1.28 -9.82
N GLN A 58 2.15 1.37 -8.75
CA GLN A 58 1.53 2.63 -8.28
C GLN A 58 2.42 3.48 -7.36
N TRP A 59 3.70 3.11 -7.17
CA TRP A 59 4.65 3.82 -6.31
C TRP A 59 5.77 4.46 -7.13
N SER A 60 6.43 5.46 -6.56
CA SER A 60 7.53 6.17 -7.21
C SER A 60 8.83 5.36 -7.13
N GLY A 61 9.62 5.37 -8.21
CA GLY A 61 10.85 4.56 -8.36
C GLY A 61 10.60 3.06 -8.28
N ASN A 62 11.64 2.27 -8.02
CA ASN A 62 11.57 0.82 -8.24
C ASN A 62 10.95 0.05 -7.07
N TRP A 63 11.03 0.56 -5.84
CA TRP A 63 10.56 -0.17 -4.65
C TRP A 63 9.58 0.63 -3.80
N ALA A 64 8.76 -0.10 -3.05
CA ALA A 64 7.91 0.44 -2.00
C ALA A 64 7.70 -0.57 -0.87
N VAL A 65 7.42 -0.06 0.32
CA VAL A 65 7.18 -0.84 1.53
C VAL A 65 5.94 -0.33 2.23
N TRP A 66 5.18 -1.26 2.81
CA TRP A 66 4.04 -0.98 3.68
C TRP A 66 4.16 -1.84 4.92
N GLY A 67 3.83 -1.27 6.06
CA GLY A 67 3.74 -2.00 7.32
C GLY A 67 2.61 -1.47 8.15
N GLY A 68 2.03 -2.31 9.00
CA GLY A 68 0.92 -1.88 9.82
C GLY A 68 0.33 -2.99 10.65
N GLY A 69 -0.79 -2.69 11.29
CA GLY A 69 -1.48 -3.64 12.12
C GLY A 69 -2.87 -3.20 12.50
N THR A 70 -3.59 -4.15 13.07
CA THR A 70 -4.94 -3.96 13.60
C THR A 70 -4.95 -4.39 15.06
N TYR A 71 -5.51 -3.55 15.92
CA TYR A 71 -5.80 -3.88 17.30
C TYR A 71 -7.31 -3.89 17.54
N LYS A 72 -7.85 -5.01 18.02
CA LYS A 72 -9.25 -5.16 18.38
C LYS A 72 -9.42 -4.79 19.85
N PHE A 73 -10.15 -3.73 20.12
CA PHE A 73 -10.50 -3.36 21.50
C PHE A 73 -11.58 -4.29 22.06
N ASN A 74 -12.53 -4.69 21.20
CA ASN A 74 -13.62 -5.61 21.51
C ASN A 74 -14.24 -6.15 20.20
N GLU A 75 -15.31 -6.93 20.30
CA GLU A 75 -16.00 -7.55 19.16
C GLU A 75 -16.58 -6.56 18.14
N LYS A 76 -16.78 -5.29 18.52
CA LYS A 76 -17.37 -4.25 17.66
C LYS A 76 -16.39 -3.16 17.26
N THR A 77 -15.19 -3.11 17.84
CA THR A 77 -14.30 -1.94 17.71
C THR A 77 -12.87 -2.36 17.45
N SER A 78 -12.29 -1.83 16.39
CA SER A 78 -10.87 -2.04 16.06
C SER A 78 -10.20 -0.74 15.63
N PHE A 79 -8.90 -0.66 15.88
CA PHE A 79 -8.01 0.40 15.41
C PHE A 79 -7.02 -0.17 14.40
N ASN A 80 -6.80 0.55 13.30
CA ASN A 80 -5.84 0.20 12.27
C ASN A 80 -4.80 1.30 12.14
N LEU A 81 -3.54 0.91 11.94
CA LEU A 81 -2.45 1.81 11.59
C LEU A 81 -1.65 1.22 10.44
N GLN A 82 -1.35 2.03 9.43
CA GLN A 82 -0.46 1.69 8.33
C GLN A 82 0.53 2.81 8.09
N VAL A 83 1.78 2.44 7.82
CA VAL A 83 2.84 3.32 7.35
C VAL A 83 3.36 2.78 6.02
N SER A 84 3.67 3.67 5.08
CA SER A 84 4.23 3.32 3.79
C SER A 84 5.35 4.27 3.38
N ALA A 85 6.29 3.75 2.60
CA ALA A 85 7.33 4.53 1.97
C ALA A 85 7.70 3.96 0.60
N ASP A 86 8.23 4.81 -0.28
CA ASP A 86 8.74 4.41 -1.58
C ASP A 86 10.09 5.04 -1.92
N ASP A 87 10.68 4.57 -3.01
CA ASP A 87 11.98 5.01 -3.52
C ASP A 87 11.99 6.52 -3.86
N GLY A 88 10.84 7.07 -4.24
CA GLY A 88 10.63 8.51 -4.44
C GLY A 88 10.58 9.34 -3.16
N LYS A 89 10.90 8.76 -2.00
CA LYS A 89 10.88 9.40 -0.66
C LYS A 89 9.48 9.85 -0.24
N ASN A 90 8.42 9.28 -0.83
CA ASN A 90 7.07 9.52 -0.33
C ASN A 90 6.90 8.77 0.98
N VAL A 91 6.18 9.37 1.94
CA VAL A 91 5.80 8.74 3.19
C VAL A 91 4.31 8.89 3.40
N GLY A 92 3.61 7.79 3.64
CA GLY A 92 2.19 7.76 3.98
C GLY A 92 1.97 7.20 5.36
N VAL A 93 1.03 7.77 6.11
CA VAL A 93 0.51 7.23 7.36
C VAL A 93 -1.00 7.27 7.32
N ALA A 94 -1.65 6.14 7.53
CA ALA A 94 -3.10 6.02 7.59
C ALA A 94 -3.49 5.40 8.94
N ALA A 95 -4.44 6.01 9.63
CA ALA A 95 -4.94 5.50 10.90
C ALA A 95 -6.47 5.62 10.96
N ASN A 96 -7.14 4.56 11.42
CA ASN A 96 -8.58 4.60 11.58
C ASN A 96 -9.10 3.77 12.75
N VAL A 97 -10.33 4.11 13.16
CA VAL A 97 -11.13 3.30 14.07
C VAL A 97 -12.36 2.84 13.32
N ALA A 98 -12.55 1.52 13.26
CA ALA A 98 -13.74 0.89 12.71
C ALA A 98 -14.67 0.45 13.85
N TYR A 99 -15.94 0.86 13.77
CA TYR A 99 -16.99 0.50 14.72
C TYR A 99 -18.16 -0.17 14.02
N ASP A 100 -18.42 -1.42 14.39
CA ASP A 100 -19.55 -2.21 13.91
C ASP A 100 -20.80 -1.90 14.74
N ILE A 101 -21.69 -1.09 14.17
CA ILE A 101 -22.93 -0.70 14.85
C ILE A 101 -23.85 -1.92 14.94
N VAL A 102 -24.07 -2.58 13.81
CA VAL A 102 -24.83 -3.82 13.61
C VAL A 102 -24.18 -4.65 12.50
N PRO A 103 -24.47 -5.96 12.39
CA PRO A 103 -23.96 -6.77 11.28
C PRO A 103 -24.28 -6.15 9.92
N GLY A 104 -23.25 -5.94 9.10
CA GLY A 104 -23.36 -5.32 7.78
C GLY A 104 -23.30 -3.79 7.75
N LEU A 105 -23.15 -3.12 8.91
CA LEU A 105 -22.93 -1.67 9.00
C LEU A 105 -21.76 -1.33 9.92
N THR A 106 -20.66 -0.93 9.29
CA THR A 106 -19.45 -0.42 9.94
C THR A 106 -19.31 1.07 9.65
N VAL A 107 -19.06 1.87 10.68
CA VAL A 107 -18.62 3.27 10.52
C VAL A 107 -17.13 3.34 10.82
N THR A 108 -16.37 3.91 9.90
CA THR A 108 -14.92 4.04 10.01
C THR A 108 -14.54 5.51 10.01
N ALA A 109 -13.91 5.97 11.10
CA ALA A 109 -13.30 7.28 11.17
C ALA A 109 -11.81 7.15 10.80
N ASP A 110 -11.39 7.84 9.75
CA ASP A 110 -10.05 7.71 9.15
C ASP A 110 -9.32 9.06 9.11
N VAL A 111 -8.01 9.02 9.32
CA VAL A 111 -7.08 10.14 9.14
C VAL A 111 -5.86 9.65 8.37
N ASP A 112 -5.61 10.31 7.25
CA ASP A 112 -4.44 10.10 6.42
C ASP A 112 -3.48 11.30 6.48
N TYR A 113 -2.18 11.00 6.51
CA TYR A 113 -1.11 11.95 6.28
C TYR A 113 -0.24 11.46 5.13
N VAL A 114 0.08 12.38 4.22
CA VAL A 114 1.05 12.13 3.15
C VAL A 114 2.11 13.22 3.14
N ASN A 115 3.36 12.79 3.04
CA ASN A 115 4.47 13.63 2.65
C ASN A 115 4.91 13.20 1.26
N ALA A 116 4.71 14.08 0.28
CA ALA A 116 5.27 13.88 -1.05
C ALA A 116 6.77 14.15 -1.00
N GLY A 117 7.56 13.14 -1.37
CA GLY A 117 9.00 13.25 -1.44
C GLY A 117 9.43 14.32 -2.42
N LYS A 118 10.54 15.00 -2.14
CA LYS A 118 11.21 15.88 -3.10
C LYS A 118 12.38 15.12 -3.71
N ILE A 119 12.32 14.94 -5.03
CA ILE A 119 13.44 14.50 -5.87
C ILE A 119 14.11 15.74 -6.42
#